data_AF-A0A6G3ZBY8-F1
#
_entry.id   AF-A0A6G3ZBY8-F1
#
_cell.length_a   1.000
_cell.length_b   1.000
_cell.length_c   1.000
_cell.angle_alpha   90.00
_cell.angle_beta   90.00
_cell.angle_gamma   90.00
#
_symmetry.space_group_name_H-M   'P 1'
#
loop_
_entity.id
_entity.type
_entity.pdbx_description
1 polymer ?
#
loop_
_entity_poly.entity_id
_entity_poly.type
_entity_poly.pdbx_seq_one_letter_code
_entity_poly.pdbx_strand_id
1 'polypeptide(L)' 'MLYAKEIGDKQHERYWGMDRLLVRMMTRPKGDVDLYNLQDDPYEQHDLADDPQYREILSEFKEQVLQWWEKTSGRTLEM' A
#
# COMPACT_ATOMS: atom_id res chain seq x y z
N MET A 1 5.53 -26.54 10.54
CA MET A 1 5.60 -27.32 9.27
C MET A 1 5.04 -26.42 8.19
N LEU A 2 5.84 -26.02 7.20
CA LEU A 2 5.42 -25.03 6.19
C LEU A 2 5.57 -25.62 4.78
N TYR A 3 4.56 -25.35 3.94
CA TYR A 3 4.40 -25.87 2.59
C TYR A 3 4.54 -24.73 1.59
N ALA A 4 5.20 -24.98 0.46
CA ALA A 4 5.31 -24.06 -0.66
C ALA A 4 4.74 -24.72 -1.93
N LYS A 5 3.95 -23.96 -2.70
CA LYS A 5 3.46 -24.35 -4.02
C LYS A 5 3.81 -23.25 -5.02
N GLU A 6 4.49 -23.65 -6.07
CA GLU A 6 4.80 -22.81 -7.22
C GLU A 6 3.54 -22.64 -8.08
N ILE A 7 3.22 -21.40 -8.48
CA ILE A 7 2.10 -21.12 -9.38
C ILE A 7 2.66 -20.97 -10.79
N GLY A 8 2.26 -21.88 -11.68
CA GLY A 8 2.53 -21.84 -13.11
C GLY A 8 1.52 -20.97 -13.88
N ASP A 9 2.03 -20.41 -14.97
CA ASP A 9 1.64 -19.15 -15.62
C ASP A 9 0.28 -19.09 -16.37
N LYS A 10 -0.72 -19.93 -16.07
CA LYS A 10 -1.95 -19.98 -16.90
C LYS A 10 -3.27 -20.25 -16.16
N GLN A 11 -3.61 -19.48 -15.13
CA GLN A 11 -5.00 -19.42 -14.63
C GLN A 11 -5.42 -17.99 -14.28
N HIS A 12 -5.76 -17.22 -15.30
CA HIS A 12 -6.16 -15.81 -15.17
C HIS A 12 -7.69 -15.57 -15.11
N GLU A 13 -8.52 -16.61 -14.92
CA GLU A 13 -9.99 -16.45 -14.99
C GLU A 13 -10.76 -16.95 -13.75
N ARG A 14 -10.09 -17.30 -12.64
CA ARG A 14 -10.78 -17.98 -11.53
C ARG A 14 -10.48 -17.43 -10.14
N TYR A 15 -10.59 -16.12 -9.97
CA TYR A 15 -10.57 -15.47 -8.66
C TYR A 15 -11.91 -14.81 -8.33
N TRP A 16 -13.00 -15.59 -8.43
CA TRP A 16 -14.28 -15.23 -7.84
C TRP A 16 -14.28 -15.74 -6.38
N GLY A 17 -13.88 -14.88 -5.45
CA GLY A 17 -13.85 -15.19 -4.02
C GLY A 17 -12.56 -14.82 -3.27
N MET A 18 -11.61 -14.14 -3.90
CA MET A 18 -10.54 -13.50 -3.13
C MET A 18 -11.07 -12.24 -2.48
N ASP A 19 -10.91 -12.14 -1.16
CA ASP A 19 -11.34 -11.03 -0.34
C ASP A 19 -10.87 -9.70 -0.96
N ARG A 20 -11.74 -8.69 -0.95
CA ARG A 20 -11.50 -7.38 -1.59
C ARG A 20 -10.17 -6.75 -1.16
N LEU A 21 -9.73 -7.04 0.07
CA LEU A 21 -8.45 -6.63 0.63
C LEU A 21 -7.23 -7.28 -0.06
N LEU A 22 -7.29 -8.60 -0.32
CA LEU A 22 -6.19 -9.32 -0.98
C LEU A 22 -6.07 -8.93 -2.46
N VAL A 23 -7.20 -8.74 -3.14
CA VAL A 23 -7.21 -8.26 -4.53
C VAL A 23 -6.65 -6.84 -4.61
N ARG A 24 -7.05 -5.93 -3.70
CA ARG A 24 -6.53 -4.55 -3.66
C ARG A 24 -5.01 -4.54 -3.56
N MET A 25 -4.42 -5.34 -2.67
CA MET A 25 -2.96 -5.40 -2.51
C MET A 25 -2.22 -5.93 -3.75
N MET A 26 -2.82 -6.87 -4.48
CA MET A 26 -2.19 -7.47 -5.68
C MET A 26 -2.25 -6.57 -6.92
N THR A 27 -3.08 -5.51 -6.92
CA THR A 27 -3.29 -4.65 -8.10
C THR A 27 -2.85 -3.19 -7.90
N ARG A 28 -2.20 -2.83 -6.79
CA ARG A 28 -1.78 -1.44 -6.56
C ARG A 28 -0.63 -1.06 -7.49
N PRO A 29 -0.72 0.07 -8.22
CA PRO A 29 0.42 0.55 -8.98
C PRO A 29 1.56 0.97 -8.05
N LYS A 30 2.79 1.01 -8.58
CA LYS A 30 3.92 1.60 -7.85
C LYS A 30 3.61 3.06 -7.54
N GLY A 31 3.82 3.46 -6.28
CA GLY A 31 3.61 4.84 -5.82
C GLY A 31 2.20 5.17 -5.35
N ASP A 32 1.30 4.18 -5.31
CA ASP A 32 -0.02 4.32 -4.73
C ASP A 32 0.07 4.57 -3.21
N VAL A 33 -0.83 5.40 -2.69
CA VAL A 33 -0.81 5.89 -1.30
C VAL A 33 -2.22 5.85 -0.71
N ASP A 34 -2.30 5.61 0.60
CA ASP A 34 -3.51 5.80 1.39
C ASP A 34 -3.19 6.76 2.55
N LEU A 35 -4.14 7.60 2.96
CA LEU A 35 -4.00 8.51 4.10
C LEU A 35 -5.23 8.42 5.00
N TYR A 36 -5.03 8.18 6.30
CA TYR A 36 -6.12 8.05 7.27
C TYR A 36 -5.90 8.97 8.48
N ASN A 37 -6.98 9.55 9.00
CA ASN A 37 -6.96 10.30 10.25
C ASN A 37 -7.49 9.40 11.38
N LEU A 38 -6.60 8.77 12.13
CA LEU A 38 -6.97 7.78 13.16
C LEU A 38 -7.78 8.35 14.33
N GLN A 39 -7.76 9.68 14.53
CA GLN A 39 -8.55 10.32 15.58
C GLN A 39 -10.05 10.33 15.23
N ASP A 40 -10.37 10.52 13.95
CA ASP A 40 -11.74 10.63 13.43
C ASP A 40 -12.19 9.36 12.69
N ASP A 41 -11.23 8.55 12.21
CA ASP A 41 -11.41 7.30 11.46
C ASP A 41 -10.51 6.19 12.04
N PRO A 42 -10.78 5.71 13.27
CA PRO A 42 -9.93 4.72 13.96
C PRO A 42 -9.92 3.34 13.31
N TYR A 43 -10.78 3.11 12.31
CA TYR A 43 -10.88 1.85 11.57
C TYR A 43 -10.45 1.98 10.10
N GLU A 44 -9.85 3.11 9.71
CA GLU A 44 -9.23 3.32 8.38
C GLU A 44 -10.21 3.03 7.23
N GLN A 45 -11.46 3.45 7.38
CA GLN A 45 -12.51 3.23 6.39
C GLN A 45 -12.59 4.35 5.35
N HIS A 46 -11.94 5.49 5.63
CA HIS A 46 -12.03 6.72 4.85
C HIS A 46 -10.64 7.18 4.42
N ASP A 47 -10.26 6.79 3.20
CA ASP A 47 -8.99 7.21 2.58
C ASP A 47 -9.07 8.68 2.13
N LEU A 48 -8.12 9.49 2.60
CA LEU A 48 -7.98 10.93 2.37
C LEU A 48 -6.88 11.24 1.34
N ALA A 49 -6.24 10.24 0.73
CA ALA A 49 -5.08 10.45 -0.13
C ALA A 49 -5.35 11.33 -1.36
N ASP A 50 -6.57 11.30 -1.89
CA ASP A 50 -6.99 12.11 -3.04
C ASP A 50 -7.56 13.50 -2.65
N ASP A 51 -7.75 13.76 -1.36
CA ASP A 51 -8.29 15.04 -0.89
C ASP A 51 -7.25 16.16 -1.01
N PRO A 52 -7.50 17.22 -1.80
CA PRO A 52 -6.54 18.30 -2.02
C PRO A 52 -6.16 19.04 -0.72
N GLN A 53 -7.00 19.04 0.31
CA GLN A 53 -6.72 19.67 1.61
C GLN A 53 -5.53 19.02 2.31
N TYR A 54 -5.27 17.73 2.07
CA TYR A 54 -4.24 16.95 2.76
C TYR A 54 -2.96 16.76 1.95
N ARG A 55 -2.82 17.40 0.78
CA ARG A 55 -1.64 17.24 -0.11
C ARG A 55 -0.31 17.58 0.57
N GLU A 56 -0.27 18.64 1.37
CA GLU A 56 0.95 19.05 2.06
C GLU A 56 1.36 18.02 3.11
N ILE A 57 0.40 17.55 3.91
CA ILE A 57 0.61 16.51 4.93
C ILE A 57 1.08 15.21 4.28
N LEU A 58 0.48 14.81 3.16
CA LEU A 58 0.86 13.60 2.43
C LEU A 58 2.29 13.71 1.88
N SER A 59 2.67 14.89 1.37
CA SER A 59 4.04 15.15 0.92
C SER A 59 5.04 15.07 2.07
N GLU A 60 4.69 15.65 3.23
CA GLU A 60 5.53 15.61 4.42
C GLU A 60 5.75 14.17 4.92
N PHE A 61 4.67 13.39 5.05
CA PHE A 61 4.77 11.99 5.49
C PHE A 61 5.58 11.14 4.51
N LYS A 62 5.42 11.35 3.21
CA LYS A 62 6.23 10.67 2.19
C LYS A 62 7.71 10.97 2.39
N GLU A 63 8.06 12.23 2.62
CA GLU A 63 9.45 12.62 2.90
C GLU A 63 9.98 11.97 4.18
N GLN A 64 9.22 12.03 5.28
CA GLN A 64 9.60 11.44 6.56
C GLN A 64 9.86 9.93 6.44
N VAL A 65 8.99 9.21 5.72
CA VAL A 65 9.15 7.77 5.46
C VAL A 65 10.42 7.48 4.67
N LEU A 66 10.70 8.26 3.61
CA LEU A 66 11.91 8.08 2.80
C LEU A 66 13.18 8.37 3.59
N GLN A 67 13.18 9.46 4.37
CA GLN A 67 14.31 9.80 5.25
C GLN A 67 14.53 8.72 6.30
N TRP A 68 13.47 8.17 6.90
CA TRP A 68 13.58 7.07 7.84
C TRP A 68 14.15 5.83 7.17
N TRP A 69 13.62 5.46 6.00
CA TRP A 69 14.09 4.31 5.21
C TRP A 69 15.59 4.38 4.91
N GLU A 70 16.06 5.54 4.46
CA GLU A 70 17.47 5.80 4.20
C GLU A 70 18.31 5.65 5.47
N LYS A 71 17.86 6.23 6.60
CA LYS A 71 18.58 6.17 7.89
C LYS A 71 18.68 4.77 8.47
N THR A 72 17.72 3.89 8.19
CA THR A 72 17.67 2.54 8.78
C THR A 72 18.18 1.43 7.87
N SER A 73 19.06 1.75 6.91
CA SER A 73 19.67 0.80 5.97
C SER A 73 18.70 0.21 4.94
N GLY A 74 17.62 0.92 4.62
CA GLY A 74 16.78 0.58 3.48
C GLY A 74 17.60 0.56 2.19
N ARG A 75 17.35 -0.41 1.30
CA ARG A 75 18.01 -0.43 -0.01
C ARG A 75 17.62 0.81 -0.81
N THR A 76 18.49 1.25 -1.72
CA THR A 76 18.17 2.30 -2.69
C THR A 76 16.87 1.98 -3.41
N LEU A 77 15.93 2.92 -3.37
CA LEU A 77 14.68 2.81 -4.09
C LEU A 77 14.91 3.30 -5.52
N GLU A 78 14.60 2.46 -6.52
CA GLU A 78 14.43 2.94 -7.89
C GLU A 78 13.12 3.71 -7.92
N MET A 79 13.15 5.03 -8.11
CA MET A 79 11.97 5.88 -8.18
C MET A 79 11.39 5.89 -9.59
#